data_AF-A0A4E0QW32-F1
#
_entry.id   AF-A0A4E0QW32-F1
#
_cell.length_a   1.000
_cell.length_b   1.000
_cell.length_c   1.000
_cell.angle_alpha   90.00
_cell.angle_beta   90.00
_cell.angle_gamma   90.00
#
_symmetry.space_group_name_H-M   'P 1'
#
loop_
_entity.id
_entity.type
_entity.pdbx_description
1 polymer ?
#
loop_
_entity_poly.entity_id
_entity_poly.type
_entity_poly.pdbx_seq_one_letter_code
_entity_poly.pdbx_strand_id
1 'polypeptide(L)'
;MSGVSCVLLLSPLDGKTSGSQLLENLMRKVELLGAVRTGRMHIESAFYMSGSAKAHCKNFQIMTSTEFPASCFVLTDNGTMLVADLAFREFAGYLKASYQRKKKLQVEGKGIKYKIGDFAINFVTLFMGQSAAVKGYLVEVDIQLCFNIFLPEVSLRNAVELL
;
A
#
# COMPACT_ATOMS: atom_id res chain seq x y z
N MET A 1 -9.78 -6.05 13.20
CA MET A 1 -8.80 -5.43 14.11
C MET A 1 -8.97 -3.93 14.00
N SER A 2 -9.37 -3.25 15.07
CA SER A 2 -9.51 -1.79 15.08
C SER A 2 -8.15 -1.21 15.44
N GLY A 3 -7.46 -0.66 14.45
CA GLY A 3 -6.20 0.06 14.59
C GLY A 3 -6.29 1.35 13.78
N VAL A 4 -5.55 2.37 14.19
CA VAL A 4 -5.38 3.59 13.39
C VAL A 4 -4.17 3.39 12.50
N SER A 5 -4.35 3.61 11.20
CA SER A 5 -3.29 3.55 10.20
C SER A 5 -3.02 4.96 9.66
N CYS A 6 -1.76 5.36 9.63
CA CYS A 6 -1.31 6.55 8.92
C CYS A 6 -0.51 6.12 7.69
N VAL A 7 -0.86 6.69 6.53
CA VAL A 7 -0.25 6.36 5.25
C VAL A 7 0.34 7.62 4.64
N LEU A 8 1.65 7.61 4.41
CA LEU A 8 2.42 8.70 3.83
C LEU A 8 2.95 8.29 2.46
N LEU A 9 2.60 9.06 1.43
CA LEU A 9 3.12 8.88 0.08
C LEU A 9 4.24 9.89 -0.19
N LEU A 10 5.45 9.39 -0.40
CA LEU A 10 6.62 10.18 -0.74
C LEU A 10 6.86 10.11 -2.25
N SER A 11 6.78 11.27 -2.92
CA SER A 11 7.17 11.41 -4.32
C SER A 11 8.68 11.34 -4.46
N PRO A 12 9.23 10.82 -5.58
CA PRO A 12 10.65 10.95 -5.88
C PRO A 12 11.00 12.44 -5.98
N LEU A 13 11.77 12.95 -5.01
CA LEU A 13 12.22 14.34 -4.98
C LEU A 13 13.31 14.57 -6.03
N ASP A 14 13.18 15.65 -6.81
CA ASP A 14 14.24 16.12 -7.70
C ASP A 14 15.24 17.00 -6.91
N GLY A 15 16.49 16.54 -6.80
CA GLY A 15 17.65 17.45 -6.78
C GLY A 15 18.56 17.51 -5.55
N LYS A 16 18.26 16.89 -4.38
CA LYS A 16 19.22 16.90 -3.24
C LYS A 16 19.36 15.59 -2.44
N THR A 17 18.32 14.78 -2.36
CA THR A 17 18.36 13.45 -1.75
C THR A 17 17.46 12.56 -2.57
N SER A 18 17.99 11.47 -3.11
CA SER A 18 17.14 10.53 -3.84
C SER A 18 16.09 9.97 -2.88
N GLY A 19 14.84 9.79 -3.32
CA GLY A 19 13.80 9.25 -2.44
C GLY A 19 14.17 7.87 -1.84
N SER A 20 15.07 7.12 -2.49
CA SER A 20 15.62 5.88 -1.97
C SER A 20 16.51 6.11 -0.75
N GLN A 21 17.38 7.13 -0.79
CA GLN A 21 18.23 7.51 0.33
C GLN A 21 17.38 8.01 1.51
N LEU A 22 16.31 8.75 1.23
CA LEU A 22 15.38 9.19 2.27
C LEU A 22 14.73 7.98 2.96
N LEU A 23 14.22 7.02 2.19
CA LEU A 23 13.61 5.81 2.74
C LEU A 23 14.60 5.01 3.60
N GLU A 24 15.82 4.79 3.10
CA GLU A 24 16.86 4.10 3.84
C GLU A 24 17.25 4.83 5.13
N ASN A 25 17.30 6.16 5.11
CA ASN A 25 17.58 6.96 6.30
C ASN A 25 16.45 6.83 7.33
N LEU A 26 15.17 6.82 6.90
CA LEU A 26 14.04 6.57 7.79
C LEU A 26 14.09 5.16 8.40
N MET A 27 14.39 4.14 7.59
CA MET A 27 14.58 2.77 8.06
C MET A 27 15.69 2.68 9.11
N ARG A 28 16.85 3.29 8.86
CA ARG A 28 17.95 3.34 9.85
C ARG A 28 17.54 4.08 11.13
N LYS A 29 16.79 5.18 11.02
CA LYS A 29 16.30 5.90 12.20
C LYS A 29 15.39 5.04 13.07
N VAL A 30 14.45 4.30 12.47
CA VAL A 30 13.57 3.43 13.27
C VAL A 30 14.34 2.25 13.90
N GLU A 31 15.34 1.70 13.21
CA GLU A 31 16.23 0.68 13.78
C GLU A 31 17.01 1.23 15.00
N LEU A 32 17.52 2.46 14.92
CA LEU A 32 18.18 3.13 16.04
C LEU A 32 17.23 3.41 17.22
N LEU A 33 15.94 3.60 16.95
CA LEU A 33 14.89 3.71 17.97
C LEU A 33 14.50 2.36 18.58
N GLY A 34 15.10 1.25 18.13
CA GLY A 34 14.84 -0.09 18.64
C GLY A 34 13.76 -0.87 17.87
N ALA A 35 13.37 -0.42 16.69
CA ALA A 35 12.46 -1.18 15.84
C ALA A 35 13.14 -2.45 15.31
N VAL A 36 12.43 -3.58 15.37
CA VAL A 36 12.91 -4.87 14.88
C VAL A 36 12.28 -5.17 13.54
N ARG A 37 13.09 -5.56 12.56
CA ARG A 37 12.60 -6.03 11.26
C ARG A 37 11.81 -7.33 11.42
N THR A 38 10.54 -7.33 11.06
CA THR A 38 9.62 -8.47 11.21
C THR A 38 9.38 -9.25 9.93
N GLY A 39 9.68 -8.67 8.76
CA GLY A 39 9.52 -9.38 7.50
C GLY A 39 9.58 -8.51 6.26
N ARG A 40 8.98 -9.04 5.19
CA ARG A 40 8.77 -8.34 3.92
C ARG A 40 7.27 -8.33 3.62
N MET A 41 6.83 -7.34 2.87
CA MET A 41 5.47 -7.28 2.35
C MET A 41 5.49 -7.06 0.84
N HIS A 42 4.42 -7.51 0.19
CA HIS A 42 4.24 -7.32 -1.23
C HIS A 42 2.81 -6.89 -1.53
N ILE A 43 2.68 -5.86 -2.35
CA ILE A 43 1.41 -5.37 -2.88
C ILE A 43 1.46 -5.58 -4.39
N GLU A 44 0.44 -6.20 -4.95
CA GLU A 44 0.29 -6.34 -6.40
C GLU A 44 -1.06 -5.79 -6.80
N SER A 45 -1.15 -5.18 -7.98
CA SER A 45 -2.43 -4.80 -8.54
C SER A 45 -2.59 -5.13 -10.02
N ALA A 46 -3.84 -5.32 -10.42
CA ALA A 46 -4.26 -5.55 -11.78
C ALA A 46 -5.27 -4.48 -12.19
N PHE A 47 -4.94 -3.71 -13.22
CA PHE A 47 -5.76 -2.61 -13.72
C PHE A 47 -6.53 -3.04 -14.97
N TYR A 48 -7.82 -2.76 -15.00
CA TYR A 48 -8.73 -3.13 -16.09
C TYR A 48 -9.48 -1.89 -16.58
N MET A 49 -9.53 -1.70 -17.90
CA MET A 49 -10.30 -0.62 -18.53
C MET A 49 -11.35 -1.19 -19.45
N SER A 50 -12.56 -0.62 -19.39
CA SER A 50 -13.65 -0.93 -20.30
C SER A 50 -13.26 -0.59 -21.74
N GLY A 51 -13.66 -1.44 -22.68
CA GLY A 51 -13.63 -1.13 -24.11
C GLY A 51 -14.80 -0.27 -24.58
N SER A 52 -15.84 -0.12 -23.75
CA SER A 52 -17.04 0.66 -24.07
C SER A 52 -17.03 2.02 -23.38
N ALA A 53 -17.22 3.08 -24.17
CA ALA A 53 -17.36 4.45 -23.67
C ALA A 53 -18.66 4.68 -22.86
N LYS A 54 -19.66 3.81 -23.02
CA LYS A 54 -20.94 3.87 -22.29
C LYS A 54 -20.95 3.04 -21.00
N ALA A 55 -19.82 2.44 -20.61
CA ALA A 55 -19.76 1.62 -19.40
C ALA A 55 -19.94 2.49 -18.14
N HIS A 56 -20.76 2.00 -17.21
CA HIS A 56 -20.99 2.64 -15.92
C HIS A 56 -19.74 2.61 -15.00
N CYS A 57 -18.92 1.56 -15.13
CA CYS A 57 -17.61 1.44 -14.52
C CYS A 57 -16.57 1.44 -15.66
N LYS A 58 -15.86 2.54 -15.85
CA LYS A 58 -14.89 2.68 -16.95
C LYS A 58 -13.60 1.95 -16.65
N ASN A 59 -13.23 1.86 -15.38
CA ASN A 59 -12.07 1.09 -14.95
C ASN A 59 -12.22 0.59 -13.52
N PHE A 60 -11.52 -0.50 -13.23
CA PHE A 60 -11.36 -1.01 -11.89
C PHE A 60 -9.96 -1.59 -11.70
N GLN A 61 -9.49 -1.57 -10.46
CA GLN A 61 -8.22 -2.09 -10.02
C GLN A 61 -8.45 -3.15 -8.96
N ILE A 62 -7.89 -4.33 -9.16
CA ILE A 62 -7.86 -5.38 -8.14
C ILE A 62 -6.50 -5.30 -7.46
N MET A 63 -6.46 -5.15 -6.15
CA MET A 63 -5.25 -5.10 -5.33
C MET A 63 -5.19 -6.33 -4.41
N THR A 64 -3.98 -6.84 -4.23
CA THR A 64 -3.68 -7.92 -3.27
C THR A 64 -2.50 -7.51 -2.42
N SER A 65 -2.51 -7.92 -1.15
CA SER A 65 -1.42 -7.68 -0.21
C SER A 65 -1.08 -8.98 0.51
N THR A 66 0.20 -9.22 0.78
CA THR A 66 0.65 -10.34 1.62
C THR A 66 0.11 -10.25 3.06
N GLU A 67 -0.31 -9.05 3.49
CA GLU A 67 -0.96 -8.84 4.79
C GLU A 67 -2.39 -9.39 4.83
N PHE A 68 -3.03 -9.52 3.66
CA PHE A 68 -4.39 -10.06 3.52
C PHE A 68 -4.38 -11.21 2.50
N PRO A 69 -3.72 -12.33 2.82
CA PRO A 69 -3.44 -13.39 1.85
C PRO A 69 -4.69 -14.12 1.35
N ALA A 70 -5.84 -13.98 2.03
CA ALA A 70 -7.11 -14.57 1.60
C ALA A 70 -8.04 -13.59 0.87
N SER A 71 -7.66 -12.31 0.78
CA SER A 71 -8.53 -11.26 0.25
C SER A 71 -7.90 -10.52 -0.92
N CYS A 72 -8.76 -9.95 -1.76
CA CYS A 72 -8.41 -8.90 -2.68
C CYS A 72 -9.35 -7.71 -2.51
N PHE A 73 -8.87 -6.55 -2.92
CA PHE A 73 -9.57 -5.28 -2.81
C PHE A 73 -9.83 -4.75 -4.21
N VAL A 74 -11.07 -4.45 -4.53
CA VAL A 74 -11.47 -3.95 -5.85
C VAL A 74 -11.83 -2.49 -5.70
N LEU A 75 -11.06 -1.62 -6.34
CA LEU A 75 -11.34 -0.19 -6.42
C LEU A 75 -11.87 0.13 -7.80
N THR A 76 -12.97 0.87 -7.86
CA THR A 76 -13.58 1.34 -9.12
C THR A 76 -13.33 2.83 -9.30
N ASP A 77 -13.42 3.30 -10.54
CA ASP A 77 -13.35 4.71 -10.89
C ASP A 77 -14.38 5.60 -10.17
N ASN A 78 -15.51 5.02 -9.80
CA ASN A 78 -16.57 5.71 -9.06
C ASN A 78 -16.31 5.75 -7.53
N GLY A 79 -15.12 5.38 -7.08
CA GLY A 79 -14.73 5.39 -5.66
C GLY A 79 -15.32 4.26 -4.82
N THR A 80 -16.06 3.32 -5.43
CA THR A 80 -16.53 2.13 -4.72
C THR A 80 -15.37 1.19 -4.47
N MET A 81 -15.25 0.72 -3.23
CA MET A 81 -14.29 -0.29 -2.78
C MET A 81 -15.02 -1.55 -2.35
N LEU A 82 -14.63 -2.70 -2.90
CA LEU A 82 -15.14 -4.02 -2.51
C LEU A 82 -14.00 -4.84 -1.92
N VAL A 83 -14.32 -5.66 -0.93
CA VAL A 83 -13.43 -6.69 -0.42
C VAL A 83 -14.00 -8.03 -0.87
N ALA A 84 -13.20 -8.82 -1.56
CA ALA A 84 -13.58 -10.12 -2.06
C ALA A 84 -12.52 -11.17 -1.73
N ASP A 85 -12.85 -12.44 -1.89
CA ASP A 85 -11.87 -13.52 -1.84
C ASP A 85 -10.92 -13.47 -3.05
N LEU A 86 -9.82 -14.24 -2.98
CA LEU A 86 -8.82 -14.28 -4.06
C LEU A 86 -9.35 -14.80 -5.41
N ALA A 87 -10.41 -15.62 -5.44
CA ALA A 87 -10.97 -16.14 -6.69
C ALA A 87 -11.55 -15.03 -7.57
N PHE A 88 -11.88 -13.86 -7.00
CA PHE A 88 -12.28 -12.69 -7.77
C PHE A 88 -11.18 -12.21 -8.74
N ARG A 89 -9.90 -12.53 -8.49
CA ARG A 89 -8.81 -12.25 -9.45
C ARG A 89 -9.00 -12.98 -10.77
N GLU A 90 -9.52 -14.20 -10.70
CA GLU A 90 -9.80 -15.04 -11.87
C GLU A 90 -11.07 -14.57 -12.57
N PHE A 91 -12.04 -14.05 -11.80
CA PHE A 91 -13.29 -13.51 -12.33
C PHE A 91 -13.05 -12.45 -13.43
N ALA A 92 -12.09 -11.54 -13.21
CA ALA A 92 -11.74 -10.51 -14.20
C ALA A 92 -11.22 -11.09 -15.53
N GLY A 93 -10.75 -12.34 -15.55
CA GLY A 93 -10.38 -13.07 -16.75
C GLY A 93 -11.57 -13.45 -17.64
N TYR A 94 -12.76 -13.60 -17.08
CA TYR A 94 -13.99 -13.87 -17.83
C TYR A 94 -14.57 -12.59 -18.46
N LEU A 95 -14.18 -11.42 -17.95
CA LEU A 95 -14.64 -10.12 -18.44
C LEU A 95 -13.85 -9.59 -19.65
N LYS A 96 -12.94 -10.39 -20.25
CA LYS A 96 -12.04 -9.95 -21.33
C LYS A 96 -12.73 -9.33 -22.55
N ALA A 97 -13.99 -9.71 -22.82
CA ALA A 97 -14.78 -9.14 -23.90
C ALA A 97 -15.17 -7.68 -23.65
N SER A 98 -15.33 -7.29 -22.38
CA SER A 98 -15.76 -5.95 -21.98
C SER A 98 -14.63 -5.13 -21.37
N TYR A 99 -13.66 -5.78 -20.70
CA TYR A 99 -12.57 -5.15 -19.97
C TYR A 99 -11.21 -5.69 -20.40
N GLN A 100 -10.31 -4.78 -20.74
CA GLN A 100 -8.93 -5.08 -21.10
C GLN A 100 -8.00 -4.83 -19.93
N ARG A 101 -7.18 -5.82 -19.58
CA ARG A 101 -6.11 -5.66 -18.59
C ARG A 101 -5.01 -4.75 -19.14
N LYS A 102 -4.64 -3.69 -18.41
CA LYS A 102 -3.61 -2.73 -18.80
C LYS A 102 -2.36 -2.94 -17.95
N LYS A 103 -1.47 -3.82 -18.41
CA LYS A 103 -0.23 -4.17 -17.68
C LYS A 103 0.64 -2.95 -17.33
N LYS A 104 0.66 -1.91 -18.17
CA LYS A 104 1.43 -0.67 -17.93
C LYS A 104 0.94 0.17 -16.74
N LEU A 105 -0.31 -0.03 -16.31
CA LEU A 105 -0.94 0.69 -15.21
C LEU A 105 -1.02 -0.13 -13.92
N GLN A 106 -0.43 -1.34 -13.92
CA GLN A 106 -0.33 -2.14 -12.70
C GLN A 106 0.64 -1.47 -11.75
N VAL A 107 0.29 -1.45 -10.48
CA VAL A 107 1.17 -1.03 -9.39
C VAL A 107 1.69 -2.27 -8.68
N GLU A 108 3.00 -2.29 -8.44
CA GLU A 108 3.68 -3.30 -7.64
C GLU A 108 4.39 -2.59 -6.48
N GLY A 109 4.19 -3.08 -5.25
CA GLY A 109 4.81 -2.58 -4.04
C GLY A 109 5.70 -3.65 -3.42
N LYS A 110 6.96 -3.30 -3.10
CA LYS A 110 7.86 -4.16 -2.34
C LYS A 110 8.28 -3.45 -1.08
N GLY A 111 8.04 -4.07 0.07
CA GLY A 111 8.31 -3.42 1.34
C GLY A 111 8.98 -4.29 2.39
N ILE A 112 9.46 -3.61 3.42
CA ILE A 112 10.07 -4.17 4.62
C ILE A 112 9.23 -3.74 5.81
N LYS A 113 8.97 -4.71 6.68
CA LYS A 113 8.16 -4.53 7.88
C LYS A 113 9.04 -4.40 9.10
N TYR A 114 8.69 -3.47 9.97
CA TYR A 114 9.30 -3.24 11.27
C TYR A 114 8.23 -3.26 12.36
N LYS A 115 8.64 -3.57 13.58
CA LYS A 115 7.81 -3.45 14.78
C LYS A 115 8.59 -2.76 15.88
N ILE A 116 7.95 -1.79 16.53
CA ILE A 116 8.46 -1.08 17.71
C ILE A 116 7.31 -0.94 18.72
N GLY A 117 7.37 -1.67 19.83
CA GLY A 117 6.26 -1.76 20.78
C GLY A 117 4.96 -2.18 20.11
N ASP A 118 3.93 -1.34 20.23
CA ASP A 118 2.59 -1.52 19.65
C ASP A 118 2.45 -1.00 18.21
N PHE A 119 3.53 -0.45 17.64
CA PHE A 119 3.53 0.08 16.29
C PHE A 119 4.11 -0.93 15.30
N ALA A 120 3.38 -1.17 14.22
CA ALA A 120 3.90 -1.80 13.01
C ALA A 120 4.20 -0.72 11.98
N ILE A 121 5.38 -0.77 11.37
CA ILE A 121 5.83 0.22 10.38
C ILE A 121 6.21 -0.52 9.09
N ASN A 122 5.62 -0.10 7.99
CA ASN A 122 5.79 -0.68 6.67
C ASN A 122 6.43 0.36 5.74
N PHE A 123 7.64 0.09 5.26
CA PHE A 123 8.28 0.91 4.22
C PHE A 123 8.17 0.18 2.88
N VAL A 124 7.49 0.78 1.91
CA VAL A 124 7.19 0.14 0.61
C VAL A 124 7.66 1.02 -0.54
N THR A 125 8.39 0.44 -1.48
CA THR A 125 8.74 1.08 -2.75
C THR A 125 7.71 0.69 -3.80
N LEU A 126 7.16 1.68 -4.50
CA LEU A 126 6.14 1.51 -5.52
C LEU A 126 6.75 1.56 -6.93
N PHE A 127 6.33 0.61 -7.75
CA PHE A 127 6.69 0.47 -9.17
C PHE A 127 5.41 0.46 -10.00
N MET A 128 5.50 0.90 -11.26
CA MET A 128 4.36 0.90 -12.17
C MET A 128 4.69 0.19 -13.49
N GLY A 129 3.81 -0.74 -13.84
CA GLY A 129 3.92 -1.62 -14.98
C GLY A 129 5.12 -2.54 -14.91
N GLN A 130 5.72 -2.82 -16.07
CA GLN A 130 6.95 -3.63 -16.17
C GLN A 130 8.22 -2.77 -16.00
N SER A 131 8.08 -1.51 -15.59
CA SER A 131 9.22 -0.63 -15.42
C SER A 131 9.88 -0.88 -14.06
N ALA A 132 11.21 -1.01 -14.07
CA ALA A 132 11.99 -0.97 -12.84
C ALA A 132 12.08 0.44 -12.22
N ALA A 133 11.50 1.46 -12.88
CA ALA A 133 11.49 2.82 -12.37
C ALA A 133 10.57 2.95 -11.16
N VAL A 134 11.14 3.41 -10.06
CA VAL A 134 10.40 3.75 -8.83
C VAL A 134 9.46 4.92 -9.12
N LYS A 135 8.19 4.77 -8.72
CA LYS A 135 7.15 5.81 -8.84
C LYS A 135 6.89 6.55 -7.54
N GLY A 136 7.26 5.97 -6.42
CA GLY A 136 7.14 6.60 -5.12
C GLY A 136 7.43 5.62 -4.01
N TYR A 137 7.30 6.12 -2.78
CA TYR A 137 7.47 5.33 -1.58
C TYR A 137 6.24 5.52 -0.70
N LEU A 138 5.83 4.46 -0.03
CA LEU A 138 4.72 4.43 0.89
C LEU A 138 5.28 4.08 2.26
N VAL A 139 4.98 4.90 3.26
CA VAL A 139 5.25 4.58 4.67
C VAL A 139 3.91 4.45 5.36
N GLU A 140 3.62 3.26 5.85
CA GLU A 140 2.41 2.96 6.61
C GLU A 140 2.80 2.68 8.06
N VAL A 141 2.10 3.32 8.99
CA VAL A 141 2.28 3.15 10.43
C VAL A 141 0.94 2.71 11.00
N ASP A 142 0.89 1.48 11.49
CA ASP A 142 -0.27 0.88 12.11
C ASP A 142 -0.09 0.78 13.61
N ILE A 143 -1.06 1.28 14.36
CA ILE A 143 -1.13 1.09 15.80
C ILE A 143 -1.92 -0.18 16.08
N GLN A 144 -1.23 -1.22 16.55
CA GLN A 144 -1.88 -2.41 17.10
C GLN A 144 -2.25 -2.13 18.54
N LEU A 145 -3.42 -1.52 18.74
CA LEU A 145 -3.98 -1.38 20.08
C LEU A 145 -4.24 -2.77 20.66
N CYS A 146 -3.40 -3.20 21.59
CA CYS A 146 -3.76 -4.27 22.50
C CYS A 146 -4.98 -3.77 23.30
N PHE A 147 -6.07 -4.53 23.32
CA PHE A 147 -7.24 -4.25 24.15
C PHE A 147 -6.77 -3.99 25.59
N ASN A 148 -6.71 -2.72 26.02
CA ASN A 148 -6.78 -2.19 27.40
C ASN A 148 -6.10 -0.83 27.65
N ILE A 149 -6.00 0.10 26.68
CA ILE A 149 -5.55 1.46 27.03
C ILE A 149 -6.41 2.53 26.34
N PHE A 150 -7.20 3.20 27.16
CA PHE A 150 -7.77 4.52 26.90
C PHE A 150 -6.59 5.48 26.75
N LEU A 151 -6.17 5.81 25.52
CA LEU A 151 -5.16 6.83 25.30
C LEU A 151 -5.80 8.15 24.84
N PRO A 152 -5.55 9.26 25.56
CA PRO A 152 -5.96 10.60 25.16
C PRO A 152 -5.18 11.03 23.91
N GLU A 153 -5.72 11.98 23.16
CA GLU A 153 -5.28 12.52 21.83
C GLU A 153 -3.78 12.85 21.64
N VAL A 154 -2.93 12.69 22.65
CA VAL A 154 -1.52 13.13 22.67
C VAL A 154 -0.60 12.20 21.88
N SER A 155 -0.92 10.91 21.72
CA SER A 155 0.02 9.95 21.08
C SER A 155 0.13 10.08 19.56
N LEU A 156 -0.86 10.65 18.88
CA LEU A 156 -0.86 10.80 17.41
C LEU A 156 -0.02 12.00 16.94
N ARG A 157 0.07 13.08 17.71
CA ARG A 157 0.89 14.25 17.35
C ARG A 157 2.38 13.94 17.38
N ASN A 158 2.85 13.19 18.38
CA ASN A 158 4.26 12.84 18.52
C ASN A 158 4.76 11.87 17.44
N ALA A 159 3.90 11.00 16.90
CA ALA A 159 4.28 10.10 15.80
C ALA A 159 4.50 10.86 14.48
N VAL A 160 3.77 11.96 14.26
CA VAL A 160 3.93 12.81 13.08
C VAL A 160 5.12 13.77 13.23
N GLU A 161 5.44 14.24 14.43
CA GLU A 161 6.60 15.10 14.68
C GLU A 161 7.96 14.37 14.65
N LEU A 162 7.97 13.03 14.72
CA LEU A 162 9.20 12.21 14.67
C LEU A 162 9.61 11.79 13.25
N LEU A 163 8.83 12.13 12.21
CA LEU A 163 9.13 11.91 10.80
C LEU A 163 9.54 13.21 10.10
#